data_AF-A0AAV5ECN4-F1
#
_entry.id   AF-A0AAV5ECN4-F1
#
_cell.length_a   1.000
_cell.length_b   1.000
_cell.length_c   1.000
_cell.angle_alpha   90.00
_cell.angle_beta   90.00
_cell.angle_gamma   90.00
#
_symmetry.space_group_name_H-M   'P 1'
#
loop_
_entity.id
_entity.type
_entity.pdbx_description
1 polymer ?
#
loop_
_entity_poly.entity_id
_entity_poly.type
_entity_poly.pdbx_seq_one_letter_code
_entity_poly.pdbx_strand_id
1 'polypeptide(L)'
;MDLHLLFHSVLMHVSAAMIILIYLPLSIPVKLFMWAFVKPFRKEDLRGKVVLITGASSGIGEELAYQYAEKGACLALVARRKQALDLVANAGVWSICRFDEVTDITAFTKLMDVNFWGSVYPTYYALPHLKASKGKLIVSSSIAGTVGPARTSFYNATKAAQLKFYETLRSELGSEVGVTILTPRFVESEITKGKVIQKGGEVAVDEEARDAQIGVFPVGHVETLCKVALDAIRKGNWYVTWPSLYRPVPLVALLTPEVFDWQFKALYNAKEGTRPLSQRMLEATGAKRLFPPSLRHHPGIKTEKSDFSEYASSNV
;
A
#
# COMPACT_ATOMS: atom_id res chain seq x y z
N MET A 1 4.70 8.45 42.79
CA MET A 1 5.18 8.44 41.38
C MET A 1 6.57 9.06 41.41
N ASP A 2 7.61 8.27 41.10
CA ASP A 2 9.02 8.60 41.40
C ASP A 2 9.50 9.91 40.76
N LEU A 3 10.16 10.75 41.56
CA LEU A 3 10.78 12.01 41.13
C LEU A 3 11.74 11.81 39.94
N HIS A 4 12.38 10.64 39.87
CA HIS A 4 13.22 10.21 38.75
C HIS A 4 12.43 10.07 37.43
N LEU A 5 11.23 9.48 37.48
CA LEU A 5 10.36 9.34 36.30
C LEU A 5 9.83 10.70 35.84
N LEU A 6 9.52 11.60 36.77
CA LEU A 6 9.11 12.97 36.46
C LEU A 6 10.25 13.74 35.79
N PHE A 7 11.47 13.66 36.33
CA PHE A 7 12.64 14.33 35.76
C PHE A 7 12.97 13.80 34.35
N HIS A 8 12.98 12.48 34.15
CA HIS A 8 13.16 11.90 32.81
C HIS A 8 12.05 12.30 31.84
N SER A 9 10.80 12.32 32.29
CA SER A 9 9.68 12.78 31.46
C SER A 9 9.87 14.24 31.04
N VAL A 10 10.14 15.15 31.97
CA VAL A 10 10.35 16.57 31.66
C VAL A 10 11.53 16.75 30.70
N LEU A 11 12.66 16.07 30.95
CA LEU A 11 13.84 16.11 30.09
C LEU A 11 13.51 15.65 28.66
N MET A 12 12.79 14.53 28.50
CA MET A 12 12.39 14.01 27.19
C MET A 12 11.47 14.98 26.44
N HIS A 13 10.50 15.61 27.12
CA HIS A 13 9.61 16.59 26.50
C HIS A 13 10.36 17.87 26.10
N VAL A 14 11.28 18.36 26.94
CA VAL A 14 12.12 19.52 26.62
C VAL A 14 13.06 19.21 25.44
N SER A 15 13.70 18.05 25.42
CA SER A 15 14.52 17.61 24.29
C SER A 15 13.72 17.46 23.00
N ALA A 16 12.51 16.87 23.06
CA ALA A 16 11.63 16.75 21.92
C ALA A 16 11.18 18.13 21.40
N ALA A 17 10.81 19.04 22.30
CA ALA A 17 10.44 20.41 21.94
C ALA A 17 11.61 21.16 21.28
N MET A 18 12.83 21.01 21.79
CA MET A 18 14.03 21.60 21.19
C MET A 18 14.33 21.01 19.80
N ILE A 19 14.15 19.70 19.59
CA ILE A 19 14.24 19.09 18.27
C ILE A 19 13.18 19.68 17.34
N ILE A 20 11.94 19.81 17.77
CA ILE A 20 10.87 20.36 16.92
C ILE A 20 11.13 21.84 16.60
N LEU A 21 11.53 22.65 17.58
CA LEU A 21 11.72 24.10 17.43
C LEU A 21 13.02 24.48 16.71
N ILE A 22 14.07 23.66 16.78
CA ILE A 22 15.37 23.95 16.18
C ILE A 22 15.63 23.10 14.94
N TYR A 23 15.48 21.78 15.05
CA TYR A 23 15.80 20.88 13.93
C TYR A 23 14.77 20.99 12.80
N LEU A 24 13.47 21.14 13.09
CA LEU A 24 12.47 21.23 12.02
C LEU A 24 12.68 22.47 11.15
N PRO A 25 12.81 23.70 11.69
CA PRO A 25 13.09 24.89 10.88
C PRO A 25 14.44 24.85 10.18
N LEU A 26 15.47 24.23 10.78
CA LEU A 26 16.80 24.12 10.17
C LEU A 26 16.87 23.04 9.08
N SER A 27 16.10 21.96 9.23
CA SER A 27 16.06 20.85 8.27
C SER A 27 15.27 21.20 7.00
N ILE A 28 14.33 22.14 7.07
CA ILE A 28 13.53 22.57 5.91
C ILE A 28 14.43 23.22 4.84
N PRO A 29 15.26 24.24 5.12
CA PRO A 29 16.21 24.81 4.16
C PRO A 29 17.18 23.77 3.60
N VAL A 30 17.71 22.86 4.43
CA VAL A 30 18.63 21.80 3.98
C VAL A 30 17.91 20.83 3.04
N LYS A 31 16.68 20.42 3.35
CA LYS A 31 15.87 19.57 2.46
C LYS A 31 15.51 20.29 1.16
N LEU A 32 15.18 21.58 1.24
CA LEU A 32 14.89 22.42 0.08
C LEU A 32 16.13 22.54 -0.82
N PHE A 33 17.30 22.78 -0.22
CA PHE A 33 18.59 22.82 -0.90
C PHE A 33 18.94 21.48 -1.56
N MET A 34 18.86 20.37 -0.82
CA MET A 34 19.08 19.03 -1.36
C MET A 34 18.10 18.70 -2.50
N TRP A 35 16.83 19.11 -2.37
CA TRP A 35 15.83 18.92 -3.41
C TRP A 35 16.08 19.78 -4.66
N ALA A 36 16.51 21.03 -4.50
CA ALA A 36 16.74 21.97 -5.59
C ALA A 36 18.09 21.78 -6.29
N PHE A 37 19.14 21.37 -5.57
CA PHE A 37 20.51 21.37 -6.08
C PHE A 37 21.18 19.99 -6.14
N VAL A 38 20.67 18.97 -5.45
CA VAL A 38 21.29 17.62 -5.44
C VAL A 38 20.41 16.59 -6.14
N LYS A 39 19.11 16.55 -5.83
CA LYS A 39 18.17 15.59 -6.46
C LYS A 39 18.02 15.72 -7.98
N PRO A 40 18.10 16.91 -8.62
CA PRO A 40 17.98 17.01 -10.08
C PRO A 40 19.13 16.33 -10.82
N PHE A 41 20.33 16.29 -10.21
CA PHE A 41 21.53 15.70 -10.79
C PHE A 41 21.70 14.21 -10.43
N ARG A 42 20.95 13.73 -9.43
CA ARG A 42 20.96 12.32 -9.01
C ARG A 42 19.85 11.56 -9.74
N LYS A 43 20.15 11.06 -10.94
CA LYS A 43 19.33 10.06 -11.64
C LYS A 43 20.06 8.73 -11.68
N GLU A 44 19.58 7.77 -10.89
CA GLU A 44 20.05 6.40 -11.02
C GLU A 44 19.66 5.84 -12.39
N ASP A 45 20.61 5.17 -13.04
CA ASP A 45 20.37 4.36 -14.23
C ASP A 45 19.78 3.02 -13.81
N LEU A 46 18.71 2.61 -14.49
CA LEU A 46 18.02 1.37 -14.22
C LEU A 46 18.51 0.23 -15.11
N ARG A 47 19.29 0.52 -16.15
CA ARG A 47 19.83 -0.49 -17.07
C ARG A 47 20.75 -1.45 -16.33
N GLY A 48 20.53 -2.75 -16.50
CA GLY A 48 21.27 -3.84 -15.84
C GLY A 48 21.06 -3.91 -14.32
N LYS A 49 20.20 -3.06 -13.75
CA LYS A 49 19.94 -3.06 -12.31
C LYS A 49 19.09 -4.26 -11.94
N VAL A 50 19.52 -5.04 -10.96
CA VAL A 50 18.71 -6.13 -10.40
C VAL A 50 17.64 -5.55 -9.48
N VAL A 51 16.37 -5.81 -9.78
CA VAL A 51 15.21 -5.28 -9.04
C VAL A 51 14.28 -6.42 -8.66
N LEU A 52 14.03 -6.56 -7.35
CA LEU A 52 12.97 -7.43 -6.83
C LEU A 52 11.67 -6.63 -6.71
N ILE A 53 10.62 -7.11 -7.36
CA ILE A 53 9.25 -6.60 -7.23
C ILE A 53 8.40 -7.68 -6.56
N THR A 54 7.90 -7.39 -5.36
CA THR A 54 6.97 -8.30 -4.64
C THR A 54 5.53 -8.03 -5.09
N GLY A 55 4.72 -9.08 -5.24
CA GLY A 55 3.35 -8.93 -5.77
C GLY A 55 3.37 -8.44 -7.21
N ALA A 56 4.33 -8.95 -8.00
CA ALA A 56 4.64 -8.48 -9.34
C ALA A 56 3.61 -8.90 -10.37
N SER A 57 2.83 -9.94 -10.08
CA SER A 57 1.60 -10.27 -10.75
C SER A 57 0.67 -9.00 -10.65
N SER A 58 -0.15 -8.51 -11.59
CA SER A 58 -1.11 -7.37 -11.69
C SER A 58 -0.86 -6.00 -11.08
N GLY A 59 -1.61 -5.05 -11.65
CA GLY A 59 -1.78 -3.70 -11.13
C GLY A 59 -0.43 -3.06 -10.94
N ILE A 60 -0.17 -2.57 -9.74
CA ILE A 60 1.06 -1.83 -9.43
C ILE A 60 2.32 -2.67 -9.71
N GLY A 61 2.33 -3.95 -9.31
CA GLY A 61 3.51 -4.80 -9.48
C GLY A 61 3.79 -5.11 -10.95
N GLU A 62 2.74 -5.41 -11.71
CA GLU A 62 2.79 -5.71 -13.14
C GLU A 62 3.30 -4.53 -13.94
N GLU A 63 2.65 -3.39 -13.77
CA GLU A 63 2.97 -2.18 -14.50
C GLU A 63 4.40 -1.73 -14.17
N LEU A 64 4.83 -1.85 -12.91
CA LEU A 64 6.22 -1.59 -12.56
C LEU A 64 7.16 -2.56 -13.27
N ALA A 65 6.84 -3.86 -13.33
CA ALA A 65 7.66 -4.84 -14.04
C ALA A 65 7.84 -4.44 -15.51
N TYR A 66 6.75 -4.11 -16.22
CA TYR A 66 6.82 -3.64 -17.60
C TYR A 66 7.69 -2.38 -17.74
N GLN A 67 7.43 -1.35 -16.94
CA GLN A 67 8.19 -0.10 -17.06
C GLN A 67 9.66 -0.25 -16.65
N TYR A 68 10.01 -1.15 -15.73
CA TYR A 68 11.40 -1.49 -15.43
C TYR A 68 12.08 -2.27 -16.56
N ALA A 69 11.37 -3.22 -17.18
CA ALA A 69 11.88 -3.98 -18.31
C ALA A 69 12.18 -3.07 -19.50
N GLU A 70 11.29 -2.11 -19.81
CA GLU A 70 11.53 -1.07 -20.82
C GLU A 70 12.78 -0.22 -20.56
N LYS A 71 13.19 -0.10 -19.30
CA LYS A 71 14.41 0.62 -18.90
C LYS A 71 15.66 -0.27 -18.88
N GLY A 72 15.52 -1.54 -19.26
CA GLY A 72 16.60 -2.52 -19.33
C GLY A 72 17.04 -3.08 -17.98
N ALA A 73 16.19 -3.04 -16.95
CA ALA A 73 16.49 -3.64 -15.64
C ALA A 73 16.40 -5.17 -15.68
N CYS A 74 17.15 -5.84 -14.80
CA CYS A 74 17.06 -7.28 -14.56
C CYS A 74 16.03 -7.53 -13.45
N LEU A 75 14.93 -8.20 -13.77
CA LEU A 75 13.80 -8.33 -12.86
C LEU A 75 13.76 -9.69 -12.18
N ALA A 76 13.61 -9.67 -10.87
CA ALA A 76 13.12 -10.80 -10.09
C ALA A 76 11.65 -10.49 -9.72
N LEU A 77 10.72 -11.23 -10.32
CA LEU A 77 9.29 -11.05 -10.13
C LEU A 77 8.75 -12.14 -9.23
N VAL A 78 7.98 -11.77 -8.21
CA VAL A 78 7.43 -12.75 -7.27
C VAL A 78 5.93 -12.65 -7.14
N ALA A 79 5.28 -13.81 -7.27
CA ALA A 79 3.86 -14.01 -7.10
C ALA A 79 3.55 -15.43 -6.62
N ARG A 80 2.33 -15.65 -6.13
CA ARG A 80 1.89 -16.91 -5.51
C ARG A 80 1.59 -18.04 -6.50
N ARG A 81 1.37 -17.75 -7.79
CA ARG A 81 0.96 -18.75 -8.79
C ARG A 81 1.92 -18.69 -9.98
N LYS A 82 2.52 -19.82 -10.35
CA LYS A 82 3.42 -19.95 -11.51
C LYS A 82 2.73 -19.46 -12.80
N GLN A 83 1.49 -19.89 -13.04
CA GLN A 83 0.66 -19.43 -14.17
C GLN A 83 0.24 -17.95 -14.06
N ALA A 84 0.24 -17.35 -12.87
CA ALA A 84 -0.03 -15.90 -12.70
C ALA A 84 1.27 -15.05 -12.68
N LEU A 85 2.44 -15.68 -12.84
CA LEU A 85 3.64 -14.99 -13.31
C LEU A 85 3.62 -14.91 -14.83
N ASP A 86 3.05 -15.92 -15.51
CA ASP A 86 2.80 -15.88 -16.97
C ASP A 86 1.67 -14.88 -17.31
N LEU A 87 0.70 -14.73 -16.42
CA LEU A 87 -0.38 -13.74 -16.47
C LEU A 87 -0.38 -12.94 -15.18
N VAL A 88 0.39 -11.88 -15.22
CA VAL A 88 0.76 -11.05 -14.10
C VAL A 88 -0.54 -10.61 -13.34
N ALA A 89 -0.89 -11.20 -12.15
CA ALA A 89 -1.96 -10.81 -11.15
C ALA A 89 -1.68 -10.54 -9.60
N ASN A 90 -1.75 -9.31 -9.06
CA ASN A 90 -1.29 -8.80 -7.73
C ASN A 90 -2.00 -9.48 -6.58
N ALA A 91 -1.23 -9.87 -5.59
CA ALA A 91 -1.68 -10.66 -4.47
C ALA A 91 -1.98 -9.83 -3.23
N GLY A 92 -2.34 -8.55 -3.33
CA GLY A 92 -2.91 -7.85 -2.19
C GLY A 92 -4.36 -8.30 -1.99
N VAL A 93 -4.71 -8.76 -0.79
CA VAL A 93 -6.11 -9.00 -0.41
C VAL A 93 -6.50 -7.98 0.64
N TRP A 94 -7.70 -7.42 0.52
CA TRP A 94 -8.28 -6.56 1.57
C TRP A 94 -9.54 -7.19 2.14
N SER A 95 -9.88 -6.76 3.35
CA SER A 95 -11.07 -7.17 4.08
C SER A 95 -11.88 -5.94 4.44
N ILE A 96 -13.19 -6.00 4.23
CA ILE A 96 -14.13 -4.92 4.61
C ILE A 96 -15.22 -5.50 5.50
N CYS A 97 -15.05 -5.41 6.81
CA CYS A 97 -16.05 -5.78 7.80
C CYS A 97 -15.72 -5.12 9.12
N ARG A 98 -16.73 -4.90 9.97
CA ARG A 98 -16.46 -4.52 11.35
C ARG A 98 -15.95 -5.74 12.11
N PHE A 99 -15.14 -5.49 13.14
CA PHE A 99 -14.56 -6.59 13.92
C PHE A 99 -15.61 -7.41 14.67
N ASP A 100 -16.68 -6.78 15.14
CA ASP A 100 -17.83 -7.42 15.80
C ASP A 100 -18.72 -8.22 14.83
N GLU A 101 -18.57 -8.06 13.52
CA GLU A 101 -19.28 -8.84 12.49
C GLU A 101 -18.53 -10.10 12.07
N VAL A 102 -17.28 -10.28 12.50
CA VAL A 102 -16.41 -11.39 12.11
C VAL A 102 -16.96 -12.71 12.67
N THR A 103 -17.27 -13.65 11.79
CA THR A 103 -17.76 -14.99 12.17
C THR A 103 -16.67 -16.05 12.17
N ASP A 104 -15.61 -15.84 11.40
CA ASP A 104 -14.41 -16.70 11.41
C ASP A 104 -13.15 -15.83 11.44
N ILE A 105 -12.55 -15.71 12.64
CA ILE A 105 -11.31 -14.94 12.82
C ILE A 105 -10.10 -15.62 12.16
N THR A 106 -10.12 -16.94 12.04
CA THR A 106 -8.98 -17.70 11.50
C THR A 106 -8.80 -17.47 10.01
N ALA A 107 -9.87 -17.12 9.28
CA ALA A 107 -9.76 -16.76 7.87
C ALA A 107 -8.86 -15.54 7.60
N PHE A 108 -8.69 -14.65 8.59
CA PHE A 108 -7.87 -13.45 8.45
C PHE A 108 -6.36 -13.72 8.63
N THR A 109 -5.95 -14.91 9.10
CA THR A 109 -4.53 -15.31 9.09
C THR A 109 -4.00 -15.36 7.66
N LYS A 110 -4.80 -15.85 6.71
CA LYS A 110 -4.50 -15.85 5.28
C LYS A 110 -4.22 -14.44 4.77
N LEU A 111 -4.86 -13.40 5.32
CA LEU A 111 -4.60 -12.02 4.95
C LEU A 111 -3.16 -11.62 5.29
N MET A 112 -2.67 -12.02 6.48
CA MET A 112 -1.29 -11.80 6.91
C MET A 112 -0.31 -12.64 6.09
N ASP A 113 -0.62 -13.91 5.85
CA ASP A 113 0.21 -14.80 5.03
C ASP A 113 0.41 -14.24 3.62
N VAL A 114 -0.65 -13.68 3.06
CA VAL A 114 -0.64 -13.15 1.70
C VAL A 114 0.00 -11.77 1.64
N ASN A 115 -0.46 -10.82 2.46
CA ASN A 115 0.00 -9.44 2.37
C ASN A 115 1.38 -9.25 2.98
N PHE A 116 1.68 -9.88 4.12
CA PHE A 116 2.94 -9.69 4.82
C PHE A 116 3.96 -10.77 4.43
N TRP A 117 3.69 -12.03 4.76
CA TRP A 117 4.63 -13.12 4.51
C TRP A 117 4.90 -13.35 3.02
N GLY A 118 3.90 -13.12 2.17
CA GLY A 118 4.03 -13.13 0.71
C GLY A 118 5.04 -12.14 0.15
N SER A 119 5.40 -11.09 0.91
CA SER A 119 6.51 -10.19 0.56
C SER A 119 7.81 -10.56 1.30
N VAL A 120 7.72 -10.98 2.57
CA VAL A 120 8.88 -11.29 3.42
C VAL A 120 9.65 -12.50 2.93
N TYR A 121 8.99 -13.64 2.63
CA TYR A 121 9.70 -14.85 2.21
C TYR A 121 10.51 -14.65 0.93
N PRO A 122 9.95 -14.05 -0.14
CA PRO A 122 10.76 -13.80 -1.33
C PRO A 122 11.87 -12.81 -1.11
N THR A 123 11.66 -11.81 -0.24
CA THR A 123 12.72 -10.88 0.15
C THR A 123 13.87 -11.63 0.80
N TYR A 124 13.59 -12.53 1.74
CA TYR A 124 14.60 -13.32 2.44
C TYR A 124 15.47 -14.13 1.47
N TYR A 125 14.84 -14.87 0.55
CA TYR A 125 15.59 -15.69 -0.43
C TYR A 125 16.31 -14.87 -1.51
N ALA A 126 15.75 -13.71 -1.90
CA ALA A 126 16.41 -12.83 -2.88
C ALA A 126 17.53 -11.97 -2.27
N LEU A 127 17.60 -11.85 -0.95
CA LEU A 127 18.49 -10.90 -0.28
C LEU A 127 19.99 -11.09 -0.61
N PRO A 128 20.55 -12.32 -0.64
CA PRO A 128 21.95 -12.51 -1.02
C PRO A 128 22.25 -12.01 -2.44
N HIS A 129 21.33 -12.24 -3.38
CA HIS A 129 21.46 -11.79 -4.76
C HIS A 129 21.34 -10.27 -4.88
N LEU A 130 20.40 -9.66 -4.15
CA LEU A 130 20.26 -8.22 -4.08
C LEU A 130 21.50 -7.55 -3.51
N LYS A 131 22.11 -8.12 -2.46
CA LYS A 131 23.38 -7.61 -1.90
C LYS A 131 24.52 -7.72 -2.90
N ALA A 132 24.69 -8.89 -3.54
CA ALA A 132 25.74 -9.12 -4.54
C ALA A 132 25.66 -8.13 -5.72
N SER A 133 24.44 -7.80 -6.17
CA SER A 133 24.21 -6.92 -7.31
C SER A 133 24.07 -5.43 -6.93
N LYS A 134 24.14 -5.07 -5.64
CA LYS A 134 23.72 -3.75 -5.13
C LYS A 134 22.34 -3.34 -5.67
N GLY A 135 21.43 -4.31 -5.67
CA GLY A 135 20.12 -4.27 -6.31
C GLY A 135 19.12 -3.38 -5.58
N LYS A 136 17.85 -3.48 -6.01
CA LYS A 136 16.73 -2.76 -5.41
C LYS A 136 15.60 -3.69 -5.01
N LEU A 137 14.91 -3.27 -3.96
CA LEU A 137 13.70 -3.90 -3.44
C LEU A 137 12.57 -2.89 -3.48
N ILE A 138 11.52 -3.21 -4.23
CA ILE A 138 10.31 -2.39 -4.34
C ILE A 138 9.15 -3.11 -3.67
N VAL A 139 8.55 -2.46 -2.67
CA VAL A 139 7.46 -3.03 -1.87
C VAL A 139 6.22 -2.18 -1.99
N SER A 140 5.08 -2.83 -2.25
CA SER A 140 3.77 -2.18 -2.32
C SER A 140 3.01 -2.31 -1.00
N SER A 141 3.08 -1.26 -0.16
CA SER A 141 2.25 -1.12 1.05
C SER A 141 1.00 -0.29 0.72
N SER A 142 0.54 0.55 1.66
CA SER A 142 -0.59 1.45 1.48
C SER A 142 -0.52 2.58 2.50
N ILE A 143 -1.17 3.70 2.20
CA ILE A 143 -1.43 4.72 3.21
C ILE A 143 -2.23 4.16 4.41
N ALA A 144 -3.01 3.09 4.20
CA ALA A 144 -3.73 2.35 5.24
C ALA A 144 -2.80 1.70 6.30
N GLY A 145 -1.49 1.61 6.04
CA GLY A 145 -0.52 1.22 7.07
C GLY A 145 -0.17 2.33 8.06
N THR A 146 -0.62 3.56 7.82
CA THR A 146 -0.33 4.75 8.66
C THR A 146 -1.58 5.42 9.23
N VAL A 147 -2.75 5.10 8.68
CA VAL A 147 -4.04 5.62 9.14
C VAL A 147 -5.03 4.46 9.26
N GLY A 148 -6.00 4.57 10.16
CA GLY A 148 -6.94 3.48 10.46
C GLY A 148 -8.38 3.76 10.01
N PRO A 149 -8.70 3.74 8.71
CA PRO A 149 -10.09 3.79 8.29
C PRO A 149 -10.86 2.61 8.90
N ALA A 150 -12.08 2.86 9.37
CA ALA A 150 -12.90 1.80 9.97
C ALA A 150 -13.20 0.69 8.95
N ARG A 151 -13.62 -0.49 9.44
CA ARG A 151 -13.98 -1.69 8.67
C ARG A 151 -12.82 -2.41 7.96
N THR A 152 -11.59 -1.94 8.12
CA THR A 152 -10.41 -2.50 7.44
C THR A 152 -9.30 -2.91 8.41
N SER A 153 -9.66 -3.24 9.66
CA SER A 153 -8.71 -3.51 10.76
C SER A 153 -7.59 -4.49 10.39
N PHE A 154 -7.94 -5.67 9.86
CA PHE A 154 -6.95 -6.67 9.47
C PHE A 154 -6.08 -6.19 8.30
N TYR A 155 -6.68 -5.58 7.26
CA TYR A 155 -5.91 -5.03 6.14
C TYR A 155 -4.92 -3.96 6.60
N ASN A 156 -5.37 -3.01 7.42
CA ASN A 156 -4.53 -1.94 7.99
C ASN A 156 -3.36 -2.54 8.78
N ALA A 157 -3.63 -3.57 9.60
CA ALA A 157 -2.59 -4.28 10.35
C ALA A 157 -1.55 -4.91 9.41
N THR A 158 -1.95 -5.59 8.33
CA THR A 158 -0.99 -6.16 7.37
C THR A 158 -0.14 -5.10 6.69
N LYS A 159 -0.72 -3.95 6.34
CA LYS A 159 0.01 -2.84 5.69
C LYS A 159 0.93 -2.10 6.65
N ALA A 160 0.55 -1.97 7.92
CA ALA A 160 1.39 -1.45 8.98
C ALA A 160 2.58 -2.38 9.26
N ALA A 161 2.34 -3.70 9.31
CA ALA A 161 3.40 -4.71 9.46
C ALA A 161 4.40 -4.66 8.30
N GLN A 162 3.92 -4.65 7.04
CA GLN A 162 4.78 -4.47 5.87
C GLN A 162 5.59 -3.17 5.98
N LEU A 163 4.94 -2.05 6.26
CA LEU A 163 5.61 -0.75 6.34
C LEU A 163 6.74 -0.78 7.36
N LYS A 164 6.45 -1.23 8.58
CA LYS A 164 7.45 -1.25 9.66
C LYS A 164 8.59 -2.22 9.37
N PHE A 165 8.29 -3.41 8.87
CA PHE A 165 9.29 -4.41 8.53
C PHE A 165 10.29 -3.89 7.49
N TYR A 166 9.79 -3.31 6.39
CA TYR A 166 10.68 -2.81 5.33
C TYR A 166 11.37 -1.50 5.67
N GLU A 167 10.84 -0.70 6.60
CA GLU A 167 11.55 0.42 7.20
C GLU A 167 12.75 -0.02 8.03
N THR A 168 12.54 -1.04 8.87
CA THR A 168 13.59 -1.67 9.67
C THR A 168 14.64 -2.30 8.76
N LEU A 169 14.22 -3.14 7.82
CA LEU A 169 15.12 -3.81 6.87
C LEU A 169 15.93 -2.81 6.05
N ARG A 170 15.34 -1.69 5.61
CA ARG A 170 16.08 -0.62 4.92
C ARG A 170 17.20 -0.05 5.79
N SER A 171 16.94 0.13 7.09
CA SER A 171 17.96 0.63 8.03
C SER A 171 19.07 -0.40 8.24
N GLU A 172 18.73 -1.69 8.32
CA GLU A 172 19.68 -2.79 8.46
C GLU A 172 20.57 -2.98 7.22
N LEU A 173 20.01 -2.78 6.02
CA LEU A 173 20.74 -2.98 4.75
C LEU A 173 21.60 -1.78 4.33
N GLY A 174 21.36 -0.60 4.92
CA GLY A 174 22.10 0.62 4.60
C GLY A 174 22.15 0.93 3.10
N SER A 175 23.36 1.02 2.53
CA SER A 175 23.57 1.26 1.10
C SER A 175 23.77 -0.02 0.27
N GLU A 176 23.76 -1.22 0.88
CA GLU A 176 23.96 -2.48 0.16
C GLU A 176 22.79 -2.77 -0.80
N VAL A 177 21.56 -2.45 -0.38
CA VAL A 177 20.34 -2.68 -1.17
C VAL A 177 19.44 -1.45 -1.08
N GLY A 178 19.01 -0.93 -2.23
CA GLY A 178 18.08 0.19 -2.26
C GLY A 178 16.63 -0.27 -2.00
N VAL A 179 16.03 0.17 -0.90
CA VAL A 179 14.63 -0.17 -0.57
C VAL A 179 13.71 1.04 -0.79
N THR A 180 12.66 0.87 -1.60
CA THR A 180 11.59 1.87 -1.78
C THR A 180 10.24 1.25 -1.44
N ILE A 181 9.47 1.95 -0.60
CA ILE A 181 8.14 1.54 -0.16
C ILE A 181 7.09 2.43 -0.82
N LEU A 182 6.19 1.83 -1.59
CA LEU A 182 5.05 2.51 -2.18
C LEU A 182 3.94 2.57 -1.13
N THR A 183 3.37 3.76 -0.93
CA THR A 183 2.21 3.99 -0.05
C THR A 183 1.08 4.64 -0.84
N PRO A 184 0.55 3.96 -1.88
CA PRO A 184 -0.53 4.50 -2.70
C PRO A 184 -1.83 4.62 -1.88
N ARG A 185 -2.70 5.50 -2.36
CA ARG A 185 -4.13 5.50 -2.05
C ARG A 185 -4.87 4.59 -3.03
N PHE A 186 -6.12 4.89 -3.37
CA PHE A 186 -6.92 4.07 -4.27
C PHE A 186 -6.35 4.14 -5.68
N VAL A 187 -5.99 2.97 -6.20
CA VAL A 187 -5.50 2.77 -7.55
C VAL A 187 -6.26 1.58 -8.13
N GLU A 188 -6.54 1.65 -9.42
CA GLU A 188 -7.16 0.58 -10.19
C GLU A 188 -6.45 -0.77 -9.94
N SER A 189 -7.19 -1.74 -9.41
CA SER A 189 -6.68 -3.07 -9.07
C SER A 189 -7.86 -4.01 -8.75
N GLU A 190 -7.60 -5.31 -8.63
CA GLU A 190 -8.63 -6.28 -8.22
C GLU A 190 -9.27 -5.94 -6.86
N ILE A 191 -8.49 -5.33 -5.95
CA ILE A 191 -8.96 -4.77 -4.68
C ILE A 191 -10.06 -3.72 -4.95
N THR A 192 -9.77 -2.70 -5.77
CA THR A 192 -10.70 -1.59 -6.03
C THR A 192 -11.84 -1.94 -6.99
N LYS A 193 -11.77 -3.11 -7.65
CA LYS A 193 -12.89 -3.78 -8.33
C LYS A 193 -13.85 -4.51 -7.39
N GLY A 194 -13.50 -4.66 -6.10
CA GLY A 194 -14.39 -5.20 -5.07
C GLY A 194 -14.09 -6.61 -4.61
N LYS A 195 -12.96 -7.22 -5.02
CA LYS A 195 -12.55 -8.53 -4.50
C LYS A 195 -12.12 -8.42 -3.04
N VAL A 196 -12.97 -8.86 -2.11
CA VAL A 196 -12.80 -8.74 -0.66
C VAL A 196 -12.85 -10.10 0.03
N ILE A 197 -12.15 -10.24 1.16
CA ILE A 197 -12.49 -11.27 2.16
C ILE A 197 -13.69 -10.76 2.97
N GLN A 198 -14.76 -11.55 2.96
CA GLN A 198 -15.98 -11.29 3.71
C GLN A 198 -15.88 -11.75 5.18
N LYS A 199 -16.91 -11.45 5.97
CA LYS A 199 -17.00 -11.76 7.41
C LYS A 199 -16.77 -13.24 7.78
N GLY A 200 -17.09 -14.16 6.87
CA GLY A 200 -16.90 -15.61 7.02
C GLY A 200 -15.64 -16.16 6.36
N GLY A 201 -14.74 -15.29 5.87
CA GLY A 201 -13.47 -15.72 5.28
C GLY A 201 -13.51 -16.02 3.78
N GLU A 202 -14.68 -16.01 3.17
CA GLU A 202 -14.87 -16.24 1.74
C GLU A 202 -14.36 -15.05 0.92
N VAL A 203 -13.70 -15.33 -0.20
CA VAL A 203 -13.31 -14.30 -1.17
C VAL A 203 -14.45 -14.11 -2.16
N ALA A 204 -15.05 -12.94 -2.16
CA ALA A 204 -16.15 -12.59 -3.04
C ALA A 204 -15.99 -11.17 -3.60
N VAL A 205 -16.75 -10.86 -4.64
CA VAL A 205 -16.87 -9.50 -5.14
C VAL A 205 -17.99 -8.82 -4.37
N ASP A 206 -17.65 -7.77 -3.63
CA ASP A 206 -18.60 -6.91 -2.94
C ASP A 206 -18.39 -5.46 -3.37
N GLU A 207 -19.12 -5.06 -4.39
CA GLU A 207 -19.04 -3.71 -4.94
C GLU A 207 -19.61 -2.64 -4.01
N GLU A 208 -20.61 -3.00 -3.19
CA GLU A 208 -21.24 -2.07 -2.25
C GLU A 208 -20.29 -1.76 -1.09
N ALA A 209 -19.66 -2.79 -0.51
CA ALA A 209 -18.61 -2.59 0.49
C ALA A 209 -17.43 -1.80 -0.08
N ARG A 210 -17.03 -2.08 -1.33
CA ARG A 210 -16.00 -1.32 -2.05
C ARG A 210 -16.40 0.14 -2.23
N ASP A 211 -17.61 0.41 -2.71
CA ASP A 211 -18.10 1.78 -2.96
C ASP A 211 -18.24 2.56 -1.65
N ALA A 212 -18.69 1.92 -0.57
CA ALA A 212 -18.70 2.51 0.76
C ALA A 212 -17.28 2.81 1.27
N GLN A 213 -16.30 1.97 0.97
CA GLN A 213 -14.92 2.17 1.42
C GLN A 213 -14.16 3.21 0.58
N ILE A 214 -14.39 3.28 -0.74
CA ILE A 214 -13.78 4.28 -1.64
C ILE A 214 -14.50 5.63 -1.51
N GLY A 215 -15.83 5.63 -1.42
CA GLY A 215 -16.64 6.84 -1.34
C GLY A 215 -16.34 7.83 -2.48
N VAL A 216 -16.23 9.11 -2.15
CA VAL A 216 -15.95 10.19 -3.12
C VAL A 216 -14.46 10.37 -3.45
N PHE A 217 -13.57 9.52 -2.91
CA PHE A 217 -12.13 9.67 -3.12
C PHE A 217 -11.74 9.29 -4.56
N PRO A 218 -10.80 10.03 -5.18
CA PRO A 218 -10.35 9.71 -6.53
C PRO A 218 -9.61 8.38 -6.57
N VAL A 219 -9.88 7.59 -7.61
CA VAL A 219 -9.15 6.36 -7.93
C VAL A 219 -8.24 6.62 -9.11
N GLY A 220 -6.96 6.33 -8.95
CA GLY A 220 -5.96 6.53 -10.00
C GLY A 220 -5.77 5.37 -10.95
N HIS A 221 -5.17 5.70 -12.09
CA HIS A 221 -4.61 4.70 -13.00
C HIS A 221 -3.26 4.20 -12.51
N VAL A 222 -3.06 2.88 -12.65
CA VAL A 222 -1.82 2.19 -12.30
C VAL A 222 -0.62 2.75 -13.06
N GLU A 223 -0.77 2.98 -14.36
CA GLU A 223 0.28 3.51 -15.23
C GLU A 223 0.85 4.82 -14.69
N THR A 224 -0.03 5.75 -14.31
CA THR A 224 0.35 7.07 -13.75
C THR A 224 1.10 6.93 -12.45
N LEU A 225 0.61 6.07 -11.53
CA LEU A 225 1.32 5.76 -10.29
C LEU A 225 2.73 5.25 -10.58
N CYS A 226 2.86 4.27 -11.48
CA CYS A 226 4.12 3.58 -11.74
C CYS A 226 5.15 4.48 -12.42
N LYS A 227 4.70 5.38 -13.32
CA LYS A 227 5.53 6.46 -13.87
C LYS A 227 6.11 7.36 -12.78
N VAL A 228 5.26 7.79 -11.84
CA VAL A 228 5.69 8.61 -10.68
C VAL A 228 6.61 7.81 -9.76
N ALA A 229 6.33 6.53 -9.53
CA ALA A 229 7.15 5.67 -8.72
C ALA A 229 8.54 5.50 -9.31
N LEU A 230 8.67 5.22 -10.61
CA LEU A 230 9.97 5.12 -11.27
C LEU A 230 10.78 6.41 -11.19
N ASP A 231 10.18 7.56 -11.45
CA ASP A 231 10.88 8.85 -11.31
C ASP A 231 11.35 9.08 -9.87
N ALA A 232 10.49 8.78 -8.89
CA ALA A 232 10.85 8.88 -7.48
C ALA A 232 11.96 7.89 -7.06
N ILE A 233 11.94 6.67 -7.59
CA ILE A 233 12.96 5.64 -7.31
C ILE A 233 14.30 6.04 -7.92
N ARG A 234 14.32 6.59 -9.14
CA ARG A 234 15.54 7.11 -9.79
C ARG A 234 16.16 8.27 -9.01
N LYS A 235 15.34 9.05 -8.31
CA LYS A 235 15.77 10.12 -7.39
C LYS A 235 16.17 9.61 -6.00
N GLY A 236 16.12 8.30 -5.75
CA GLY A 236 16.49 7.68 -4.48
C GLY A 236 15.48 7.91 -3.35
N ASN A 237 14.20 8.13 -3.66
CA ASN A 237 13.19 8.32 -2.63
C ASN A 237 12.87 6.99 -1.91
N TRP A 238 12.83 7.03 -0.59
CA TRP A 238 12.44 5.87 0.24
C TRP A 238 10.94 5.59 0.20
N TYR A 239 10.11 6.63 0.04
CA TYR A 239 8.65 6.51 -0.02
C TYR A 239 8.08 7.13 -1.29
N VAL A 240 7.08 6.44 -1.85
CA VAL A 240 6.26 6.97 -2.94
C VAL A 240 4.80 6.90 -2.56
N THR A 241 4.26 8.03 -2.11
CA THR A 241 2.82 8.21 -1.88
C THR A 241 2.20 8.86 -3.10
N TRP A 242 1.11 8.26 -3.59
CA TRP A 242 0.34 8.78 -4.71
C TRP A 242 -1.17 8.68 -4.44
N PRO A 243 -1.96 9.74 -4.72
CA PRO A 243 -1.51 11.06 -5.17
C PRO A 243 -0.59 11.76 -4.15
N SER A 244 0.35 12.59 -4.62
CA SER A 244 1.37 13.20 -3.75
C SER A 244 0.79 14.14 -2.69
N LEU A 245 -0.42 14.67 -2.90
CA LEU A 245 -1.18 15.45 -1.93
C LEU A 245 -1.44 14.69 -0.62
N TYR A 246 -1.40 13.36 -0.63
CA TYR A 246 -1.60 12.53 0.56
C TYR A 246 -0.31 12.29 1.36
N ARG A 247 0.85 12.77 0.90
CA ARG A 247 2.13 12.68 1.64
C ARG A 247 2.09 13.23 3.08
N PRO A 248 1.43 14.37 3.39
CA PRO A 248 1.40 14.89 4.75
C PRO A 248 0.41 14.15 5.65
N VAL A 249 -0.50 13.33 5.11
CA VAL A 249 -1.58 12.70 5.88
C VAL A 249 -1.10 11.90 7.10
N PRO A 250 -0.04 11.07 7.02
CA PRO A 250 0.46 10.37 8.20
C PRO A 250 0.90 11.32 9.33
N LEU A 251 1.51 12.46 8.97
CA LEU A 251 1.92 13.47 9.96
C LEU A 251 0.70 14.17 10.57
N VAL A 252 -0.28 14.55 9.75
CA VAL A 252 -1.50 15.19 10.26
C VAL A 252 -2.27 14.21 11.15
N ALA A 253 -2.37 12.94 10.77
CA ALA A 253 -3.01 11.91 11.58
C ALA A 253 -2.33 11.68 12.93
N LEU A 254 -1.01 11.84 13.00
CA LEU A 254 -0.27 11.83 14.25
C LEU A 254 -0.56 13.05 15.13
N LEU A 255 -0.74 14.22 14.52
CA LEU A 255 -0.95 15.50 15.23
C LEU A 255 -2.40 15.71 15.67
N THR A 256 -3.37 15.16 14.94
CA THR A 256 -4.81 15.34 15.22
C THR A 256 -5.58 14.02 15.11
N PRO A 257 -5.25 13.00 15.93
CA PRO A 257 -5.85 11.67 15.85
C PRO A 257 -7.38 11.69 16.06
N GLU A 258 -7.90 12.60 16.90
CA GLU A 258 -9.33 12.74 17.17
C GLU A 258 -10.11 13.22 15.93
N VAL A 259 -9.49 14.08 15.10
CA VAL A 259 -10.09 14.55 13.85
C VAL A 259 -10.21 13.40 12.86
N PHE A 260 -9.18 12.57 12.75
CA PHE A 260 -9.20 11.38 11.90
C PHE A 260 -10.19 10.32 12.39
N ASP A 261 -10.25 10.07 13.70
CA ASP A 261 -11.23 9.16 14.28
C ASP A 261 -12.67 9.63 14.02
N TRP A 262 -12.96 10.91 14.26
CA TRP A 262 -14.25 11.51 13.94
C TRP A 262 -14.58 11.37 12.45
N GLN A 263 -13.62 11.69 11.57
CA GLN A 263 -13.81 11.59 10.12
C GLN A 263 -14.08 10.15 9.68
N PHE A 264 -13.33 9.17 10.20
CA PHE A 264 -13.52 7.76 9.85
C PHE A 264 -14.82 7.20 10.39
N LYS A 265 -15.23 7.57 11.59
CA LYS A 265 -16.55 7.23 12.14
C LYS A 265 -17.66 7.81 11.27
N ALA A 266 -17.57 9.09 10.93
CA ALA A 266 -18.58 9.77 10.11
C ALA A 266 -18.70 9.12 8.72
N LEU A 267 -17.58 8.84 8.06
CA LEU A 267 -17.57 8.31 6.70
C LEU A 267 -18.02 6.84 6.63
N TYR A 268 -17.48 5.97 7.49
CA TYR A 268 -17.55 4.52 7.26
C TYR A 268 -18.49 3.77 8.21
N ASN A 269 -18.78 4.32 9.39
CA ASN A 269 -19.76 3.71 10.29
C ASN A 269 -21.16 4.19 9.90
N ALA A 270 -22.11 3.27 9.88
CA ALA A 270 -23.51 3.58 9.72
C ALA A 270 -24.28 3.16 10.97
N LYS A 271 -25.39 3.84 11.25
CA LYS A 271 -26.37 3.35 12.22
C LYS A 271 -27.10 2.16 11.60
N GLU A 272 -27.59 1.26 12.44
CA GLU A 272 -28.32 0.07 12.02
C GLU A 272 -29.45 0.44 11.04
N GLY A 273 -29.47 -0.23 9.87
CA GLY A 273 -30.43 0.06 8.79
C GLY A 273 -30.10 1.27 7.89
N THR A 274 -28.96 1.95 8.08
CA THR A 274 -28.55 3.08 7.22
C THR A 274 -27.28 2.79 6.43
N ARG A 275 -27.10 3.47 5.29
CA ARG A 275 -25.83 3.43 4.54
C ARG A 275 -24.79 4.38 5.15
N PRO A 276 -23.49 4.03 5.09
CA PRO A 276 -22.41 4.92 5.51
C PRO A 276 -22.45 6.26 4.77
N LEU A 277 -21.98 7.34 5.41
CA LEU A 277 -21.97 8.67 4.80
C LEU A 277 -21.16 8.69 3.50
N SER A 278 -20.04 7.97 3.44
CA SER A 278 -19.22 7.86 2.23
C SER A 278 -20.00 7.35 1.02
N GLN A 279 -20.85 6.33 1.23
CA GLN A 279 -21.70 5.75 0.20
C GLN A 279 -22.81 6.73 -0.21
N ARG A 280 -23.47 7.36 0.76
CA ARG A 280 -24.50 8.38 0.50
C ARG A 280 -23.94 9.56 -0.29
N MET A 281 -22.74 10.02 0.04
CA MET A 281 -22.06 11.10 -0.69
C MET A 281 -21.70 10.66 -2.11
N LEU A 282 -21.21 9.44 -2.30
CA LEU A 282 -20.88 8.89 -3.62
C LEU A 282 -22.11 8.86 -4.54
N GLU A 283 -23.24 8.38 -4.02
CA GLU A 283 -24.53 8.34 -4.73
C GLU A 283 -25.04 9.75 -5.05
N ALA A 284 -25.08 10.65 -4.05
CA ALA A 284 -25.62 12.00 -4.21
C ALA A 284 -24.79 12.87 -5.18
N THR A 285 -23.48 12.69 -5.21
CA THR A 285 -22.58 13.46 -6.09
C THR A 285 -22.44 12.86 -7.48
N GLY A 286 -22.86 11.60 -7.67
CA GLY A 286 -22.57 10.83 -8.87
C GLY A 286 -21.07 10.64 -9.13
N ALA A 287 -20.23 10.78 -8.10
CA ALA A 287 -18.77 10.76 -8.25
C ALA A 287 -18.23 9.42 -8.78
N LYS A 288 -19.04 8.34 -8.73
CA LYS A 288 -18.69 7.03 -9.31
C LYS A 288 -18.34 7.13 -10.80
N ARG A 289 -18.89 8.12 -11.53
CA ARG A 289 -18.54 8.38 -12.94
C ARG A 289 -17.07 8.78 -13.17
N LEU A 290 -16.40 9.26 -12.12
CA LEU A 290 -14.99 9.66 -12.14
C LEU A 290 -14.03 8.47 -11.93
N PHE A 291 -14.54 7.31 -11.55
CA PHE A 291 -13.71 6.11 -11.41
C PHE A 291 -13.25 5.62 -12.78
N PRO A 292 -12.08 4.94 -12.86
CA PRO A 292 -11.64 4.28 -14.08
C PRO A 292 -12.75 3.38 -14.67
N PRO A 293 -12.89 3.27 -16.00
CA PRO A 293 -13.94 2.46 -16.65
C PRO A 293 -14.02 1.02 -16.13
N SER A 294 -12.87 0.42 -15.81
CA SER A 294 -12.74 -0.93 -15.25
C SER A 294 -13.37 -1.13 -13.87
N LEU A 295 -13.62 -0.04 -13.13
CA LEU A 295 -14.30 -0.05 -11.83
C LEU A 295 -15.80 0.31 -11.95
N ARG A 296 -16.21 0.84 -13.10
CA ARG A 296 -17.58 1.29 -13.39
C ARG A 296 -18.46 0.21 -14.03
N HIS A 297 -17.85 -0.75 -14.74
CA HIS A 297 -18.53 -1.85 -15.41
C HIS A 297 -18.02 -3.20 -14.88
N HIS A 298 -18.74 -4.29 -15.16
CA HIS A 298 -18.40 -5.66 -14.72
C HIS A 298 -17.59 -6.45 -15.78
N PRO A 299 -16.30 -6.18 -16.07
CA PRO A 299 -15.51 -7.15 -16.81
C PRO A 299 -14.97 -8.19 -15.81
N GLY A 300 -15.57 -9.38 -15.84
CA GLY A 300 -15.05 -10.66 -15.30
C GLY A 300 -13.99 -10.55 -14.21
N ILE A 301 -14.40 -10.20 -12.99
CA ILE A 301 -13.53 -10.37 -11.82
C ILE A 301 -13.33 -11.86 -11.62
N LYS A 302 -12.08 -12.33 -11.66
CA LYS A 302 -11.73 -13.75 -11.53
C LYS A 302 -12.18 -14.26 -10.15
N THR A 303 -13.33 -14.94 -10.11
CA THR A 303 -13.80 -15.68 -8.93
C THR A 303 -13.11 -17.04 -8.90
N GLU A 304 -12.75 -17.56 -7.71
CA GLU A 304 -12.01 -18.83 -7.59
C GLU A 304 -12.81 -20.05 -8.07
N LYS A 305 -14.11 -19.92 -8.31
CA LYS A 305 -15.00 -21.02 -8.71
C LYS A 305 -15.14 -21.23 -10.22
N SER A 306 -14.83 -20.26 -11.08
CA SER A 306 -15.13 -20.37 -12.53
C SER A 306 -14.11 -21.16 -13.35
N ASP A 307 -12.89 -21.38 -12.85
CA ASP A 307 -11.82 -22.02 -13.63
C ASP A 307 -11.76 -23.56 -13.50
N PHE A 308 -12.62 -24.19 -12.69
CA PHE A 308 -12.60 -25.65 -12.53
C PHE A 308 -13.52 -26.41 -13.49
N SER A 309 -14.64 -25.82 -13.94
CA SER A 309 -15.60 -26.52 -14.80
C SER A 309 -15.29 -26.41 -16.30
N GLU A 310 -14.63 -25.34 -16.74
CA GLU A 310 -14.42 -25.06 -18.17
C GLU A 310 -13.12 -25.67 -18.72
N TYR A 311 -12.21 -26.10 -17.85
CA TYR A 311 -10.95 -26.79 -18.22
C TYR A 311 -10.97 -28.31 -17.99
N ALA A 312 -11.93 -28.84 -17.22
CA ALA A 312 -12.09 -30.28 -17.06
C ALA A 312 -12.70 -30.95 -18.31
N SER A 313 -13.32 -30.17 -19.21
CA SER A 313 -13.97 -30.65 -20.43
C SER A 313 -13.09 -30.55 -21.68
N SER A 314 -11.88 -29.97 -21.61
CA SER A 314 -10.98 -29.78 -22.75
C SER A 314 -9.72 -30.65 -22.73
N ASN A 315 -9.58 -31.56 -21.74
CA ASN A 315 -8.48 -32.53 -21.66
C ASN A 315 -8.98 -33.94 -21.28
N VAL A 316 -9.92 -34.47 -22.07
CA VAL A 316 -10.11 -35.93 -22.25
C VAL A 316 -9.80 -36.27 -23.69
#